data_AF-A0A661KAH4-F1
#
_entry.id   AF-A0A661KAH4-F1
#
_cell.length_a   1.000
_cell.length_b   1.000
_cell.length_c   1.000
_cell.angle_alpha   90.00
_cell.angle_beta   90.00
_cell.angle_gamma   90.00
#
_symmetry.space_group_name_H-M   'P 1'
#
loop_
_entity.id
_entity.type
_entity.pdbx_description
1 polymer ?
#
loop_
_entity_poly.entity_id
_entity_poly.type
_entity_poly.pdbx_seq_one_letter_code
_entity_poly.pdbx_strand_id
1 'polypeptide(L)'
;MERLREVLERLAYDEPWGYRKFTSLQVSLRVPEKDIDDVIDRILSEYEPEYIVDLLVREFDVDDPLLRDLAWQLRDTLPVDTIMKVGL
;
A
#
# COMPACT_ATOMS: atom_id res chain seq x y z
N MET A 1 11.31 -3.93 0.43
CA MET A 1 11.14 -2.50 0.06
C MET A 1 10.83 -2.33 -1.42
N GLU A 2 11.66 -2.84 -2.33
CA GLU A 2 11.47 -2.71 -3.80
C GLU A 2 10.07 -3.13 -4.29
N ARG A 3 9.55 -4.28 -3.84
CA ARG A 3 8.20 -4.73 -4.20
C ARG A 3 7.05 -3.85 -3.68
N LEU A 4 7.19 -3.26 -2.49
CA LEU A 4 6.16 -2.36 -1.95
C LEU A 4 6.16 -1.04 -2.72
N ARG A 5 7.35 -0.58 -3.13
CA ARG A 5 7.50 0.56 -4.05
C ARG A 5 6.73 0.30 -5.35
N GLU A 6 6.94 -0.85 -5.98
CA GLU A 6 6.23 -1.21 -7.22
C GLU A 6 4.70 -1.16 -7.06
N VAL A 7 4.16 -1.63 -5.92
CA VAL A 7 2.72 -1.54 -5.65
C VAL A 7 2.28 -0.08 -5.56
N LEU A 8 3.02 0.76 -4.84
CA LEU A 8 2.68 2.17 -4.68
C LEU A 8 2.80 2.94 -6.01
N GLU A 9 3.83 2.68 -6.80
CA GLU A 9 4.01 3.25 -8.14
C GLU A 9 2.86 2.83 -9.05
N ARG A 10 2.50 1.54 -9.07
CA ARG A 10 1.34 1.06 -9.83
C ARG A 10 0.08 1.79 -9.39
N LEU A 11 -0.20 1.89 -8.09
CA LEU A 11 -1.37 2.63 -7.62
C LEU A 11 -1.33 4.10 -8.04
N ALA A 12 -0.18 4.76 -7.93
CA ALA A 12 -0.06 6.19 -8.22
C ALA A 12 -0.16 6.51 -9.73
N TYR A 13 0.31 5.63 -10.60
CA TYR A 13 0.39 5.87 -12.05
C TYR A 13 -0.64 5.09 -12.89
N ASP A 14 -1.37 4.14 -12.32
CA ASP A 14 -2.41 3.37 -13.02
C ASP A 14 -3.72 4.17 -13.19
N GLU A 15 -4.69 3.57 -13.89
CA GLU A 15 -6.02 4.14 -14.19
C GLU A 15 -6.69 4.84 -13.00
N PRO A 16 -7.67 5.75 -13.23
CA PRO A 16 -8.15 6.72 -12.23
C PRO A 16 -8.58 6.15 -10.85
N TRP A 17 -8.89 4.86 -10.78
CA TRP A 17 -9.17 4.15 -9.53
C TRP A 17 -7.94 3.90 -8.66
N GLY A 18 -6.80 3.54 -9.24
CA GLY A 18 -5.52 3.37 -8.53
C GLY A 18 -5.08 4.69 -7.91
N TYR A 19 -5.06 5.76 -8.70
CA TYR A 19 -4.62 7.08 -8.24
C TYR A 19 -5.46 7.61 -7.06
N ARG A 20 -6.77 7.33 -7.06
CA ARG A 20 -7.63 7.66 -5.91
C ARG A 20 -7.22 6.92 -4.65
N LYS A 21 -6.97 5.61 -4.74
CA LYS A 21 -6.53 4.80 -3.59
C LYS A 21 -5.17 5.26 -3.07
N PHE A 22 -4.23 5.57 -3.98
CA PHE A 22 -2.94 6.17 -3.62
C PHE A 22 -3.10 7.50 -2.89
N THR A 23 -3.92 8.41 -3.42
CA THR A 23 -4.21 9.70 -2.78
C THR A 23 -4.85 9.52 -1.40
N SER A 24 -5.76 8.55 -1.25
CA SER A 24 -6.34 8.21 0.05
C SER A 24 -5.30 7.71 1.05
N LEU A 25 -4.36 6.86 0.62
CA LEU A 25 -3.22 6.44 1.43
C LEU A 25 -2.37 7.65 1.86
N GLN A 26 -2.01 8.51 0.93
CA GLN A 26 -1.23 9.73 1.20
C GLN A 26 -1.90 10.60 2.28
N VAL A 27 -3.22 10.80 2.18
CA VAL A 27 -3.98 11.60 3.16
C VAL A 27 -4.02 10.91 4.53
N SER A 28 -4.27 9.60 4.57
CA SER A 28 -4.28 8.83 5.83
C SER A 28 -2.94 8.85 6.55
N LEU A 29 -1.84 8.80 5.78
CA LEU A 29 -0.47 8.91 6.28
C LEU A 29 0.01 10.36 6.46
N ARG A 30 -0.85 11.36 6.21
CA ARG A 30 -0.54 12.79 6.39
C ARG A 30 0.78 13.21 5.72
N VAL A 31 1.04 12.73 4.51
CA VAL A 31 2.26 13.00 3.73
C VAL A 31 2.01 14.23 2.84
N PRO A 32 2.46 15.45 3.20
CA PRO A 32 2.08 16.71 2.55
C PRO A 32 2.87 17.04 1.28
N GLU A 33 3.28 16.03 0.50
CA GLU A 33 4.07 16.17 -0.73
C GLU A 33 3.18 16.17 -1.98
N LYS A 34 3.65 16.80 -3.06
CA LYS A 34 2.90 16.87 -4.33
C LYS A 34 3.47 16.00 -5.42
N ASP A 35 4.78 15.74 -5.35
CA ASP A 35 5.45 14.85 -6.28
C ASP A 35 5.20 13.41 -5.86
N ILE A 36 4.79 12.57 -6.81
CA ILE A 36 4.40 11.19 -6.51
C ILE A 36 5.58 10.38 -6.01
N ASP A 37 6.76 10.54 -6.61
CA ASP A 37 7.96 9.79 -6.23
C ASP A 37 8.41 10.17 -4.82
N ASP A 38 8.38 11.47 -4.50
CA ASP A 38 8.66 11.96 -3.14
C ASP A 38 7.67 11.41 -2.10
N VAL A 39 6.37 11.32 -2.45
CA VAL A 39 5.35 10.73 -1.58
C VAL A 39 5.67 9.26 -1.32
N ILE A 40 5.99 8.49 -2.37
CA ILE A 40 6.32 7.07 -2.27
C ILE A 40 7.56 6.86 -1.39
N ASP A 41 8.64 7.60 -1.66
CA ASP A 41 9.88 7.53 -0.88
C ASP A 41 9.63 7.85 0.59
N ARG A 42 8.83 8.88 0.87
CA ARG A 42 8.49 9.26 2.24
C ARG A 42 7.68 8.19 2.95
N ILE A 43 6.63 7.66 2.30
CA ILE A 43 5.82 6.56 2.84
C ILE A 43 6.71 5.36 3.21
N LEU A 44 7.61 4.96 2.30
CA LEU A 44 8.50 3.81 2.50
C LEU A 44 9.58 4.05 3.58
N SER A 45 9.94 5.30 3.85
CA SER A 45 10.96 5.65 4.85
C SER A 45 10.40 5.89 6.25
N GLU A 46 9.17 6.37 6.36
CA GLU A 46 8.55 6.77 7.63
C GLU A 46 7.62 5.71 8.22
N TYR A 47 7.14 4.75 7.40
CA TYR A 47 6.16 3.76 7.82
C TYR A 47 6.64 2.34 7.58
N GLU A 48 6.28 1.47 8.53
CA GLU A 48 6.59 0.05 8.43
C GLU A 48 5.82 -0.62 7.29
N PRO A 49 6.43 -1.56 6.54
CA PRO A 49 5.78 -2.24 5.43
C PRO A 49 4.47 -2.94 5.81
N GLU A 50 4.42 -3.61 6.95
CA GLU A 50 3.19 -4.23 7.47
C GLU A 50 2.05 -3.23 7.65
N TYR A 51 2.33 -2.04 8.17
CA TYR A 51 1.30 -1.02 8.37
C TYR A 51 0.77 -0.48 7.05
N ILE A 52 1.66 -0.25 6.08
CA ILE A 52 1.28 0.21 4.73
C ILE A 52 0.41 -0.86 4.03
N VAL A 53 0.83 -2.13 4.08
CA VAL A 53 0.11 -3.26 3.47
C VAL A 53 -1.27 -3.43 4.13
N ASP A 54 -1.36 -3.31 5.44
CA ASP A 54 -2.61 -3.39 6.18
C ASP A 54 -3.62 -2.33 5.71
N LEU A 55 -3.19 -1.07 5.61
CA LEU A 55 -4.03 0.03 5.12
C LEU A 55 -4.51 -0.20 3.68
N LEU A 56 -3.59 -0.59 2.78
CA LEU A 56 -3.91 -0.85 1.38
C LEU A 56 -4.98 -1.94 1.23
N VAL A 57 -4.85 -3.04 1.99
CA VAL A 57 -5.77 -4.18 1.91
C VAL A 57 -7.10 -3.87 2.61
N ARG A 58 -7.05 -3.41 3.86
CA ARG A 58 -8.24 -3.30 4.70
C ARG A 58 -9.05 -2.06 4.42
N GLU A 59 -8.38 -0.92 4.45
CA GLU A 59 -9.04 0.39 4.39
C GLU A 59 -9.33 0.81 2.96
N PHE A 60 -8.40 0.54 2.03
CA PHE A 60 -8.52 1.00 0.64
C PHE A 60 -8.94 -0.09 -0.35
N ASP A 61 -9.12 -1.32 0.14
CA ASP A 61 -9.60 -2.45 -0.65
C ASP A 61 -8.80 -2.64 -1.95
N VAL A 62 -7.48 -2.50 -1.86
CA VAL A 62 -6.57 -2.65 -3.00
C VAL A 62 -6.45 -4.12 -3.34
N ASP A 63 -6.90 -4.47 -4.54
CA ASP A 63 -6.71 -5.79 -5.12
C ASP A 63 -5.57 -5.73 -6.14
N ASP A 64 -4.33 -5.97 -5.67
CA ASP A 64 -3.15 -6.08 -6.51
C ASP A 64 -2.43 -7.41 -6.23
N PRO A 65 -2.09 -8.22 -7.26
CA PRO A 65 -1.39 -9.49 -7.07
C PRO A 65 -0.06 -9.38 -6.33
N LEU A 66 0.71 -8.31 -6.57
CA LEU A 66 1.97 -8.06 -5.86
C LEU A 66 1.72 -7.71 -4.39
N LEU A 67 0.66 -6.95 -4.12
CA LEU A 67 0.24 -6.65 -2.75
C LEU A 67 -0.19 -7.92 -2.00
N ARG A 68 -0.91 -8.84 -2.66
CA ARG A 68 -1.28 -10.13 -2.08
C ARG A 68 -0.05 -10.98 -1.74
N ASP A 69 0.91 -11.08 -2.65
CA ASP A 69 2.16 -11.82 -2.41
C ASP A 69 2.96 -11.21 -1.26
N LEU A 70 3.03 -9.87 -1.19
CA LEU A 70 3.64 -9.15 -0.07
C LEU A 70 2.93 -9.43 1.26
N ALA A 71 1.60 -9.38 1.29
CA ALA A 71 0.83 -9.69 2.49
C ALA A 71 1.08 -11.13 2.96
N TRP A 72 1.17 -12.10 2.04
CA TRP A 72 1.54 -13.48 2.37
C TRP A 72 2.94 -13.61 2.96
N GLN A 73 3.91 -12.84 2.46
CA GLN A 73 5.27 -12.82 3.00
C GLN A 73 5.34 -12.21 4.40
N LEU A 74 4.46 -11.25 4.70
CA LEU A 74 4.35 -10.57 5.99
C LEU A 74 3.31 -11.22 6.92
N ARG A 75 2.79 -12.41 6.60
CA ARG A 75 1.66 -13.02 7.33
C ARG A 75 1.87 -13.22 8.83
N ASP A 76 3.13 -13.40 9.25
CA ASP A 76 3.47 -13.65 10.65
C ASP A 76 3.52 -12.34 11.47
N THR A 77 3.56 -11.17 10.79
CA THR A 77 3.55 -9.84 11.41
C THR A 77 2.25 -9.08 11.18
N LEU A 78 1.51 -9.42 10.12
CA LEU A 78 0.23 -8.79 9.79
C LEU A 78 -0.92 -9.30 10.68
N PRO A 79 -1.96 -8.46 10.89
CA PRO A 79 -3.19 -8.90 11.52
C PRO A 79 -3.87 -10.06 10.76
N VAL A 80 -4.47 -11.00 11.49
CA VAL A 80 -5.10 -12.21 10.92
C VAL A 80 -6.20 -11.88 9.91
N ASP A 81 -6.99 -10.84 10.18
CA ASP A 81 -8.09 -10.39 9.33
C ASP A 81 -7.61 -9.76 8.01
N THR A 82 -6.43 -9.15 8.01
CA THR A 82 -5.75 -8.70 6.78
C THR A 82 -5.43 -9.88 5.88
N ILE A 83 -4.88 -10.95 6.45
CA ILE A 83 -4.52 -12.17 5.73
C ILE A 83 -5.76 -12.88 5.16
N MET A 84 -6.86 -12.91 5.91
CA MET A 84 -8.11 -13.49 5.40
C MET A 84 -8.66 -12.73 4.19
N LYS A 85 -8.48 -11.41 4.12
CA LYS A 85 -9.00 -10.57 3.03
C LYS A 85 -8.22 -10.73 1.73
N VAL A 86 -6.89 -10.96 1.79
CA VAL A 86 -6.07 -11.17 0.60
C VAL A 86 -6.18 -12.58 0.00
N GLY A 87 -6.72 -13.54 0.75
CA GLY A 87 -6.89 -14.94 0.32
C GLY A 87 -8.25 -15.29 -0.29
N LEU A 88 -9.19 -14.35 -0.33
CA LEU A 88 -10.54 -14.50 -0.90
C LEU A 88 -10.60 -14.13 -2.39
#